data_AF-A0A0R3Q623-F1
#
_entry.id   AF-A0A0R3Q623-F1
#
_cell.length_a   1.000
_cell.length_b   1.000
_cell.length_c   1.000
_cell.angle_alpha   90.00
_cell.angle_beta   90.00
_cell.angle_gamma   90.00
#
_symmetry.space_group_name_H-M   'P 1'
#
loop_
_entity.id
_entity.type
_entity.pdbx_description
1 polymer ?
#
loop_
_entity_poly.entity_id
_entity_poly.type
_entity_poly.pdbx_seq_one_letter_code
_entity_poly.pdbx_strand_id
1 'polypeptide(L)'
;MAEQPNAVICPIPLPPRTAPPGVITRVPSTITSPISTDKYATNAAAHFARKLQIVLVMDLKAAKNMKIREMACSDVQKVADSLNVNLTHLDFDRLDFGETNALDVFYNADVALVDVSIAQQQPSLCYHIGVRESMGQSYNIILTEETSESLVKALKKTLAHLPLIAYILPNDSSSLVSVDKTSKIDSFKCGRLVTFRSRMKQALKSVQIEASAHSREKFLSDLRKARETQDVAEANRFLDKMRHRLDNPDVLSVDTLYQFMLSYRDYQNYDAMISLYDDLSRIENCSIVNAQAIRFLYAFALNRLLVLPHFFEIRQICL
;
A
#
# COMPACT_ATOMS: atom_id res chain seq x y z
N MET A 1 -60.38 3.90 2.20
CA MET A 1 -60.77 2.48 2.20
C MET A 1 -59.83 1.77 1.23
N ALA A 2 -58.96 0.83 1.57
CA ALA A 2 -58.71 0.04 2.77
C ALA A 2 -57.19 -0.31 2.76
N GLU A 3 -56.46 0.00 3.82
CA GLU A 3 -55.94 -0.91 4.86
C GLU A 3 -54.79 -1.85 4.44
N GLN A 4 -53.63 -1.61 5.08
CA GLN A 4 -52.51 -2.55 5.21
C GLN A 4 -52.91 -3.75 6.11
N PRO A 5 -52.07 -4.79 6.17
CA PRO A 5 -51.62 -5.19 7.50
C PRO A 5 -50.11 -5.40 7.63
N ASN A 6 -49.62 -4.95 8.78
CA ASN A 6 -48.34 -5.27 9.42
C ASN A 6 -48.16 -6.77 9.71
N ALA A 7 -46.93 -7.27 9.61
CA ALA A 7 -46.38 -8.35 10.45
C ALA A 7 -44.83 -8.24 10.43
N VAL A 8 -44.19 -7.67 11.47
CA VAL A 8 -43.71 -8.30 12.71
C VAL A 8 -42.44 -9.16 12.52
N ILE A 9 -41.32 -8.50 12.83
CA ILE A 9 -40.07 -8.92 13.49
C ILE A 9 -39.99 -10.39 13.94
N CYS A 10 -38.89 -11.09 13.60
CA CYS A 10 -37.94 -11.63 14.60
C CYS A 10 -36.63 -12.19 13.99
N PRO A 11 -35.51 -12.12 14.75
CA PRO A 11 -34.14 -12.31 14.27
C PRO A 11 -33.66 -13.76 14.34
N ILE A 12 -32.74 -14.14 13.46
CA ILE A 12 -32.14 -15.49 13.42
C ILE A 12 -30.70 -15.42 14.00
N PRO A 13 -30.26 -16.42 14.78
CA PRO A 13 -29.41 -16.24 15.96
C PRO A 13 -27.92 -16.46 15.71
N LEU A 14 -27.09 -15.76 16.50
CA LEU A 14 -25.67 -16.04 16.68
C LEU A 14 -25.46 -17.05 17.82
N PRO A 15 -24.65 -18.11 17.63
CA PRO A 15 -24.04 -18.87 18.73
C PRO A 15 -22.49 -18.76 18.68
N PRO A 16 -21.73 -19.16 19.73
CA PRO A 16 -21.18 -18.23 20.70
C PRO A 16 -19.63 -18.21 20.75
N ARG A 17 -19.11 -17.23 21.48
CA ARG A 17 -17.69 -17.07 21.87
C ARG A 17 -17.45 -17.72 23.24
N THR A 18 -16.19 -18.12 23.51
CA THR A 18 -15.54 -18.62 24.77
C THR A 18 -15.39 -20.15 24.89
N ALA A 19 -14.29 -20.78 25.40
CA ALA A 19 -12.90 -20.44 25.75
C ALA A 19 -12.10 -21.79 25.97
N PRO A 20 -10.98 -21.90 26.74
CA PRO A 20 -9.62 -22.38 26.34
C PRO A 20 -9.21 -23.70 27.08
N PRO A 21 -7.95 -23.95 27.54
CA PRO A 21 -6.62 -24.02 26.92
C PRO A 21 -6.00 -25.46 26.97
N GLY A 22 -5.00 -25.76 26.13
CA GLY A 22 -4.27 -27.03 26.13
C GLY A 22 -2.77 -26.84 26.30
N VAL A 23 -2.25 -27.21 27.47
CA VAL A 23 -0.85 -27.27 27.88
C VAL A 23 -0.15 -28.44 27.20
N ILE A 24 1.00 -28.23 26.51
CA ILE A 24 2.07 -29.23 26.39
C ILE A 24 3.43 -28.55 26.55
N THR A 25 4.27 -29.26 27.30
CA THR A 25 5.46 -28.86 28.04
C THR A 25 6.74 -29.28 27.31
N ARG A 26 7.81 -28.47 27.44
CA ARG A 26 9.25 -28.86 27.62
C ARG A 26 9.98 -29.55 26.43
N VAL A 27 11.29 -29.37 26.11
CA VAL A 27 12.50 -28.68 26.63
C VAL A 27 13.52 -28.57 25.43
N PRO A 28 14.80 -28.08 25.55
CA PRO A 28 15.44 -27.26 24.53
C PRO A 28 16.57 -27.99 23.78
N SER A 29 17.23 -27.30 22.84
CA SER A 29 18.58 -27.67 22.41
C SER A 29 19.40 -26.41 22.16
N THR A 30 20.65 -26.50 22.57
CA THR A 30 21.53 -25.42 23.00
C THR A 30 22.70 -25.33 22.03
N ILE A 31 23.04 -24.11 21.58
CA ILE A 31 24.37 -23.59 21.14
C ILE A 31 24.98 -24.31 19.90
N THR A 32 25.40 -23.63 18.82
CA THR A 32 26.70 -22.93 18.72
C THR A 32 26.76 -22.14 17.41
N SER A 33 27.19 -20.88 17.48
CA SER A 33 27.66 -20.06 16.35
C SER A 33 29.00 -20.55 15.79
N PRO A 34 29.37 -20.18 14.55
CA PRO A 34 30.52 -19.28 14.44
C PRO A 34 30.35 -18.15 13.43
N ILE A 35 31.07 -17.07 13.73
CA ILE A 35 31.28 -15.83 12.99
C ILE A 35 31.94 -16.12 11.64
N SER A 36 31.55 -15.38 10.60
CA SER A 36 32.39 -15.11 9.43
C SER A 36 32.02 -13.75 8.82
N THR A 37 33.07 -13.00 8.54
CA THR A 37 33.15 -11.59 8.13
C THR A 37 32.84 -11.35 6.65
N ASP A 38 32.23 -10.19 6.40
CA ASP A 38 32.22 -9.37 5.18
C ASP A 38 31.82 -9.97 3.83
N LYS A 39 30.72 -9.43 3.28
CA LYS A 39 30.70 -8.80 1.95
C LYS A 39 29.44 -7.96 1.75
N TYR A 40 29.67 -6.72 1.35
CA TYR A 40 28.69 -5.74 0.89
C TYR A 40 27.64 -6.36 -0.04
N ALA A 41 26.38 -6.34 0.40
CA ALA A 41 25.23 -6.44 -0.49
C ALA A 41 24.14 -5.49 0.04
N THR A 42 23.92 -4.42 -0.71
CA THR A 42 22.76 -3.53 -0.62
C THR A 42 21.48 -4.34 -0.83
N ASN A 43 20.96 -4.93 0.24
CA ASN A 43 19.60 -5.47 0.33
C ASN A 43 19.02 -5.05 1.68
N ALA A 44 18.97 -3.73 1.89
CA ALA A 44 18.35 -3.16 3.07
C ALA A 44 16.90 -2.78 2.74
N ALA A 45 16.01 -3.28 3.60
CA ALA A 45 14.58 -2.99 3.74
C ALA A 45 13.65 -4.09 3.19
N ALA A 46 13.48 -5.16 3.97
CA ALA A 46 12.17 -5.79 4.07
C ALA A 46 11.23 -4.71 4.62
N HIS A 47 10.62 -3.93 3.72
CA HIS A 47 9.72 -2.87 4.09
C HIS A 47 8.52 -3.49 4.79
N PHE A 48 8.28 -3.05 6.02
CA PHE A 48 7.03 -3.18 6.74
C PHE A 48 5.99 -2.34 5.98
N ALA A 49 5.55 -2.82 4.82
CA ALA A 49 4.58 -2.19 3.94
C ALA A 49 3.29 -3.04 3.99
N ARG A 50 2.12 -2.42 4.21
CA ARG A 50 0.86 -3.14 4.06
C ARG A 50 0.76 -3.65 2.62
N LYS A 51 0.24 -4.87 2.44
CA LYS A 51 0.03 -5.41 1.09
C LYS A 51 -1.08 -4.59 0.43
N LEU A 52 -0.78 -4.03 -0.74
CA LEU A 52 -1.76 -3.32 -1.58
C LEU A 52 -2.91 -4.28 -1.93
N GLN A 53 -4.15 -3.84 -1.76
CA GLN A 53 -5.34 -4.59 -2.17
C GLN A 53 -5.71 -4.19 -3.60
N ILE A 54 -5.59 -5.13 -4.53
CA ILE A 54 -5.88 -4.93 -5.94
C ILE A 54 -7.11 -5.76 -6.30
N VAL A 55 -8.09 -5.13 -6.92
CA VAL A 55 -9.22 -5.83 -7.56
C VAL A 55 -9.01 -5.86 -9.07
N LEU A 56 -9.20 -7.02 -9.68
CA LEU A 56 -9.19 -7.20 -11.13
C LEU A 56 -10.60 -7.58 -11.59
N VAL A 57 -11.24 -6.69 -12.33
CA VAL A 57 -12.51 -6.97 -13.01
C VAL A 57 -12.19 -7.32 -14.46
N MET A 58 -12.25 -8.61 -14.77
CA MET A 58 -12.01 -9.13 -16.11
C MET A 58 -12.93 -10.32 -16.35
N ASP A 59 -13.83 -10.20 -17.31
CA ASP A 59 -14.66 -11.33 -17.72
C ASP A 59 -13.77 -12.39 -18.37
N LEU A 60 -13.88 -13.65 -17.94
CA LEU A 60 -13.20 -14.81 -18.54
C LEU A 60 -14.18 -15.79 -19.21
N LYS A 61 -15.49 -15.50 -19.17
CA LYS A 61 -16.57 -16.35 -19.68
C LYS A 61 -16.91 -16.04 -21.13
N ALA A 62 -16.74 -14.79 -21.58
CA ALA A 62 -17.08 -14.44 -22.96
C ALA A 62 -16.18 -15.15 -23.98
N ALA A 63 -16.77 -15.81 -24.99
CA ALA A 63 -16.04 -16.69 -25.92
C ALA A 63 -15.01 -15.95 -26.82
N LYS A 64 -15.26 -14.69 -27.15
CA LYS A 64 -14.37 -13.90 -28.01
C LYS A 64 -13.07 -13.58 -27.28
N ASN A 65 -11.91 -13.95 -27.86
CA ASN A 65 -10.58 -13.66 -27.31
C ASN A 65 -10.36 -14.14 -25.87
N MET A 66 -11.07 -15.19 -25.45
CA MET A 66 -10.99 -15.79 -24.12
C MET A 66 -9.55 -16.13 -23.72
N LYS A 67 -8.82 -16.81 -24.61
CA LYS A 67 -7.42 -17.21 -24.38
C LYS A 67 -6.49 -16.02 -24.08
N ILE A 68 -6.70 -14.89 -24.75
CA ILE A 68 -5.87 -13.70 -24.58
C ILE A 68 -6.12 -13.09 -23.20
N ARG A 69 -7.39 -13.02 -22.77
CA ARG A 69 -7.76 -12.55 -21.42
C ARG A 69 -7.29 -13.49 -20.31
N GLU A 70 -7.36 -14.81 -20.52
CA GLU A 70 -6.79 -15.79 -19.58
C GLU A 70 -5.27 -15.59 -19.41
N MET A 71 -4.55 -15.38 -20.51
CA MET A 71 -3.13 -15.04 -20.46
C MET A 71 -2.87 -13.72 -19.72
N ALA A 72 -3.68 -12.70 -19.96
CA ALA A 72 -3.57 -11.40 -19.29
C ALA A 72 -3.80 -11.55 -17.78
N CYS A 73 -4.84 -12.26 -17.37
CA CYS A 73 -5.14 -12.55 -15.97
C CYS A 73 -4.00 -13.32 -15.30
N SER A 74 -3.43 -14.33 -15.97
CA SER A 74 -2.26 -15.08 -15.48
C SER A 74 -1.04 -14.17 -15.31
N ASP A 75 -0.78 -13.27 -16.24
CA ASP A 75 0.33 -12.32 -16.14
C ASP A 75 0.11 -11.30 -15.01
N VAL A 76 -1.12 -10.82 -14.78
CA VAL A 76 -1.44 -9.95 -13.63
C VAL A 76 -1.21 -10.69 -12.32
N GLN A 77 -1.64 -11.96 -12.20
CA GLN A 77 -1.39 -12.77 -11.00
C GLN A 77 0.12 -12.93 -10.74
N LYS A 78 0.91 -13.27 -11.76
CA LYS A 78 2.37 -13.38 -11.65
C LYS A 78 3.03 -12.06 -11.23
N VAL A 79 2.47 -10.91 -11.64
CA VAL A 79 2.95 -9.59 -11.20
C VAL A 79 2.57 -9.35 -9.74
N ALA A 80 1.35 -9.72 -9.34
CA ALA A 80 0.88 -9.58 -7.98
C ALA A 80 1.77 -10.36 -6.99
N ASP A 81 2.07 -11.62 -7.32
CA ASP A 81 2.96 -12.47 -6.52
C ASP A 81 4.37 -11.86 -6.43
N SER A 82 4.88 -11.31 -7.54
CA SER A 82 6.20 -10.68 -7.60
C SER A 82 6.30 -9.37 -6.80
N LEU A 83 5.18 -8.70 -6.56
CA LEU A 83 5.11 -7.43 -5.80
C LEU A 83 4.58 -7.64 -4.39
N ASN A 84 4.29 -8.88 -3.99
CA ASN A 84 3.69 -9.24 -2.70
C ASN A 84 2.42 -8.44 -2.39
N VAL A 85 1.55 -8.26 -3.40
CA VAL A 85 0.24 -7.58 -3.28
C VAL A 85 -0.89 -8.61 -3.26
N ASN A 86 -2.02 -8.23 -2.69
CA ASN A 86 -3.20 -9.09 -2.65
C ASN A 86 -4.06 -8.79 -3.88
N LEU A 87 -4.16 -9.76 -4.79
CA LEU A 87 -5.00 -9.66 -5.98
C LEU A 87 -6.29 -10.45 -5.77
N THR A 88 -7.43 -9.80 -5.95
CA THR A 88 -8.75 -10.43 -5.96
C THR A 88 -9.35 -10.28 -7.36
N HIS A 89 -9.63 -11.39 -8.02
CA HIS A 89 -10.40 -11.39 -9.26
C HIS A 89 -11.89 -11.30 -8.95
N LEU A 90 -12.59 -10.42 -9.67
CA LEU A 90 -14.01 -10.16 -9.49
C LEU A 90 -14.75 -10.34 -10.82
N ASP A 91 -15.80 -11.14 -10.79
CA ASP A 91 -16.69 -11.34 -11.93
C ASP A 91 -17.50 -10.08 -12.23
N PHE A 92 -17.56 -9.70 -13.51
CA PHE A 92 -18.37 -8.58 -13.97
C PHE A 92 -19.84 -8.73 -13.55
N ASP A 93 -20.44 -9.92 -13.73
CA ASP A 93 -21.86 -10.17 -13.44
C ASP A 93 -22.22 -9.84 -11.98
N ARG A 94 -21.31 -10.14 -11.04
CA ARG A 94 -21.52 -9.89 -9.60
C ARG A 94 -21.47 -8.40 -9.28
N LEU A 95 -20.58 -7.67 -9.96
CA LEU A 95 -20.45 -6.23 -9.84
C LEU A 95 -21.66 -5.52 -10.47
N ASP A 96 -22.05 -5.91 -11.69
CA ASP A 96 -23.16 -5.35 -12.45
C ASP A 96 -24.52 -5.59 -11.78
N PHE A 97 -24.69 -6.78 -11.18
CA PHE A 97 -25.88 -7.09 -10.37
C PHE A 97 -25.94 -6.29 -9.05
N GLY A 98 -24.83 -5.70 -8.63
CA GLY A 98 -24.74 -4.96 -7.38
C GLY A 98 -24.69 -5.86 -6.14
N GLU A 99 -24.06 -7.03 -6.23
CA GLU A 99 -23.86 -7.89 -5.06
C GLU A 99 -23.05 -7.15 -3.98
N THR A 100 -23.55 -7.10 -2.75
CA THR A 100 -22.95 -6.30 -1.67
C THR A 100 -21.48 -6.63 -1.43
N ASN A 101 -21.11 -7.92 -1.46
CA ASN A 101 -19.72 -8.34 -1.27
C ASN A 101 -18.82 -7.92 -2.45
N ALA A 102 -19.35 -7.96 -3.68
CA ALA A 102 -18.61 -7.54 -4.87
C ALA A 102 -18.36 -6.03 -4.87
N LEU A 103 -19.38 -5.25 -4.49
CA LEU A 103 -19.28 -3.80 -4.36
C LEU A 103 -18.31 -3.41 -3.24
N ASP A 104 -18.37 -4.09 -2.09
CA ASP A 104 -17.46 -3.86 -0.96
C ASP A 104 -16.00 -4.08 -1.38
N VAL A 105 -15.71 -5.21 -2.02
CA VAL A 105 -14.36 -5.51 -2.53
C VAL A 105 -13.92 -4.48 -3.58
N PHE A 106 -14.80 -4.10 -4.51
CA PHE A 106 -14.44 -3.19 -5.59
C PHE A 106 -14.20 -1.75 -5.12
N TYR A 107 -15.09 -1.21 -4.30
CA TYR A 107 -15.00 0.17 -3.84
C TYR A 107 -13.93 0.37 -2.76
N ASN A 108 -13.63 -0.64 -1.95
CA ASN A 108 -12.63 -0.55 -0.88
C ASN A 108 -11.22 -1.03 -1.27
N ALA A 109 -11.04 -1.60 -2.46
CA ALA A 109 -9.70 -1.92 -2.96
C ALA A 109 -8.81 -0.66 -2.99
N ASP A 110 -7.49 -0.80 -2.89
CA ASP A 110 -6.56 0.32 -3.11
C ASP A 110 -6.45 0.64 -4.61
N VAL A 111 -6.40 -0.40 -5.46
CA VAL A 111 -6.29 -0.26 -6.92
C VAL A 111 -7.34 -1.12 -7.62
N ALA A 112 -8.06 -0.52 -8.57
CA ALA A 112 -8.95 -1.25 -9.46
C ALA A 112 -8.31 -1.41 -10.86
N LEU A 113 -8.12 -2.65 -11.29
CA LEU A 113 -7.77 -3.01 -12.65
C LEU A 113 -9.07 -3.41 -13.36
N VAL A 114 -9.46 -2.67 -14.39
CA VAL A 114 -10.75 -2.88 -15.07
C VAL A 114 -10.52 -3.16 -16.55
N ASP A 115 -10.86 -4.37 -17.00
CA ASP A 115 -10.83 -4.72 -18.41
C ASP A 115 -12.09 -4.25 -19.13
N VAL A 116 -11.91 -3.34 -20.09
CA VAL A 116 -12.99 -2.75 -20.88
C VAL A 116 -13.02 -3.29 -22.32
N SER A 117 -12.45 -4.47 -22.56
CA SER A 117 -12.35 -5.06 -23.90
C SER A 117 -13.72 -5.41 -24.49
N ILE A 118 -14.73 -5.68 -23.64
CA ILE A 118 -16.10 -5.98 -24.04
C ILE A 118 -16.93 -4.70 -24.05
N ALA A 119 -17.36 -4.28 -25.25
CA ALA A 119 -18.13 -3.05 -25.45
C ALA A 119 -19.43 -2.99 -24.62
N GLN A 120 -20.11 -4.13 -24.45
CA GLN A 120 -21.37 -4.22 -23.70
C GLN A 120 -21.18 -3.93 -22.20
N GLN A 121 -19.99 -4.18 -21.65
CA GLN A 121 -19.69 -4.00 -20.22
C GLN A 121 -19.21 -2.57 -19.92
N GLN A 122 -18.75 -1.83 -20.92
CA GLN A 122 -18.13 -0.52 -20.74
C GLN A 122 -19.00 0.49 -20.00
N PRO A 123 -20.32 0.66 -20.29
CA PRO A 123 -21.12 1.65 -19.58
C PRO A 123 -21.22 1.39 -18.08
N SER A 124 -21.42 0.12 -17.68
CA SER A 124 -21.51 -0.30 -16.29
C SER A 124 -20.16 -0.16 -15.57
N LEU A 125 -19.08 -0.63 -16.20
CA LEU A 125 -17.73 -0.48 -15.67
C LEU A 125 -17.33 0.99 -15.46
N CYS A 126 -17.63 1.85 -16.44
CA CYS A 126 -17.39 3.30 -16.33
C CYS A 126 -18.21 3.94 -15.20
N TYR A 127 -19.46 3.50 -14.99
CA TYR A 127 -20.27 3.94 -13.86
C TYR A 127 -19.61 3.58 -12.52
N HIS A 128 -19.21 2.32 -12.32
CA HIS A 128 -18.56 1.90 -11.08
C HIS A 128 -17.22 2.60 -10.84
N ILE A 129 -16.43 2.84 -11.89
CA ILE A 129 -15.22 3.66 -11.79
C ILE A 129 -15.55 5.06 -11.30
N GLY A 130 -16.55 5.73 -11.89
CA GLY A 130 -16.96 7.07 -11.49
C GLY A 130 -17.44 7.15 -10.03
N VAL A 131 -18.20 6.15 -9.57
CA VAL A 131 -18.60 6.05 -8.16
C VAL A 131 -17.36 5.92 -7.26
N ARG A 132 -16.41 5.04 -7.62
CA ARG A 132 -15.17 4.84 -6.87
C ARG A 132 -14.35 6.15 -6.78
N GLU A 133 -14.21 6.87 -7.89
CA GLU A 133 -13.54 8.18 -7.92
C GLU A 133 -14.22 9.22 -7.02
N SER A 134 -15.56 9.24 -6.99
CA SER A 134 -16.32 10.15 -6.13
C SER A 134 -16.11 9.90 -4.62
N MET A 135 -15.72 8.68 -4.25
CA MET A 135 -15.37 8.29 -2.88
C MET A 135 -13.89 8.56 -2.53
N GLY A 136 -13.14 9.20 -3.42
CA GLY A 136 -11.72 9.49 -3.23
C GLY A 136 -10.78 8.32 -3.56
N GLN A 137 -11.31 7.23 -4.14
CA GLN A 137 -10.54 6.08 -4.58
C GLN A 137 -10.12 6.27 -6.04
N SER A 138 -9.02 6.99 -6.24
CA SER A 138 -8.58 7.50 -7.55
C SER A 138 -7.70 6.55 -8.35
N TYR A 139 -7.12 5.52 -7.72
CA TYR A 139 -6.23 4.58 -8.42
C TYR A 139 -7.03 3.54 -9.21
N ASN A 140 -7.39 3.90 -10.45
CA ASN A 140 -8.07 3.02 -11.41
C ASN A 140 -7.18 2.86 -12.65
N ILE A 141 -6.93 1.64 -13.09
CA ILE A 141 -6.16 1.33 -14.30
C ILE A 141 -7.05 0.58 -15.27
N ILE A 142 -7.11 1.08 -16.49
CA ILE A 142 -7.95 0.51 -17.54
C ILE A 142 -7.11 -0.46 -18.37
N LEU A 143 -7.63 -1.66 -18.59
CA LEU A 143 -7.04 -2.68 -19.45
C LEU A 143 -7.91 -2.85 -20.70
N THR A 144 -7.29 -2.99 -21.86
CA THR A 144 -8.03 -3.22 -23.09
C THR A 144 -7.24 -4.08 -24.06
N GLU A 145 -7.89 -5.06 -24.66
CA GLU A 145 -7.37 -5.79 -25.80
C GLU A 145 -7.41 -4.88 -27.04
N GLU A 146 -6.25 -4.65 -27.69
CA GLU A 146 -6.23 -3.88 -28.93
C GLU A 146 -6.76 -4.73 -30.10
N THR A 147 -8.07 -4.64 -30.29
CA THR A 147 -8.80 -5.22 -31.41
C THR A 147 -8.98 -4.24 -32.58
N SER A 148 -9.02 -2.93 -32.28
CA SER A 148 -9.04 -1.87 -33.29
C SER A 148 -8.47 -0.54 -32.76
N GLU A 149 -7.71 0.16 -33.60
CA GLU A 149 -7.06 1.43 -33.22
C GLU A 149 -8.08 2.53 -32.92
N SER A 150 -9.26 2.50 -33.55
CA SER A 150 -10.34 3.46 -33.32
C SER A 150 -10.94 3.33 -31.92
N LEU A 151 -11.19 2.11 -31.44
CA LEU A 151 -11.72 1.87 -30.09
C LEU A 151 -10.74 2.29 -29.00
N VAL A 152 -9.45 1.93 -29.14
CA VAL A 152 -8.42 2.34 -28.18
C VAL A 152 -8.30 3.87 -28.13
N LYS A 153 -8.37 4.56 -29.27
CA LYS A 153 -8.39 6.04 -29.30
C LYS A 153 -9.64 6.62 -28.64
N ALA A 154 -10.81 6.03 -28.85
CA ALA A 154 -12.04 6.47 -28.21
C ALA A 154 -11.95 6.33 -26.68
N LEU A 155 -11.49 5.18 -26.19
CA LEU A 155 -11.28 4.95 -24.75
C LEU A 155 -10.26 5.93 -24.15
N LYS A 156 -9.15 6.19 -24.84
CA LYS A 156 -8.17 7.22 -24.42
C LYS A 156 -8.78 8.62 -24.32
N LYS A 157 -9.76 8.94 -25.15
CA LYS A 157 -10.44 10.24 -25.11
C LYS A 157 -11.46 10.31 -23.97
N THR A 158 -12.21 9.25 -23.75
CA THR A 158 -13.27 9.20 -22.72
C THR A 158 -12.70 9.07 -21.30
N LEU A 159 -11.60 8.34 -21.13
CA LEU A 159 -10.96 8.04 -19.85
C LEU A 159 -9.55 8.64 -19.78
N ALA A 160 -9.37 9.84 -20.31
CA ALA A 160 -8.06 10.48 -20.48
C ALA A 160 -7.32 10.72 -19.15
N HIS A 161 -8.05 10.81 -18.04
CA HIS A 161 -7.50 10.98 -16.70
C HIS A 161 -6.98 9.67 -16.08
N LEU A 162 -7.32 8.52 -16.67
CA LEU A 162 -6.92 7.21 -16.17
C LEU A 162 -5.80 6.57 -17.00
N PRO A 163 -4.83 5.89 -16.36
CA PRO A 163 -3.84 5.09 -17.08
C PRO A 163 -4.52 3.94 -17.85
N LEU A 164 -4.28 3.90 -19.16
CA LEU A 164 -4.74 2.83 -20.06
C LEU A 164 -3.57 1.94 -20.49
N ILE A 165 -3.70 0.63 -20.26
CA ILE A 165 -2.76 -0.38 -20.76
C ILE A 165 -3.47 -1.22 -21.81
N ALA A 166 -3.12 -0.98 -23.08
CA ALA A 166 -3.56 -1.81 -24.19
C ALA A 166 -2.64 -3.02 -24.34
N TYR A 167 -3.20 -4.22 -24.49
CA TYR A 167 -2.44 -5.46 -24.70
C TYR A 167 -2.84 -6.18 -25.97
N ILE A 168 -1.86 -6.83 -26.60
CA ILE A 168 -2.05 -7.71 -27.76
C ILE A 168 -1.28 -9.00 -27.58
N LEU A 169 -1.76 -10.06 -28.23
CA LEU A 169 -0.98 -11.26 -28.50
C LEU A 169 -0.42 -11.14 -29.93
N PRO A 170 0.88 -10.88 -30.12
CA PRO A 170 1.47 -10.92 -31.45
C PRO A 170 1.35 -12.32 -32.04
N ASN A 171 1.12 -12.41 -33.35
CA ASN A 171 1.10 -13.69 -34.06
C ASN A 171 2.41 -14.46 -33.76
N ASP A 172 2.27 -15.71 -33.31
CA ASP A 172 3.35 -16.65 -32.93
C ASP A 172 4.16 -16.33 -31.66
N SER A 173 3.73 -15.40 -30.82
CA SER A 173 4.38 -15.12 -29.52
C SER A 173 3.68 -15.81 -28.35
N SER A 174 4.45 -16.40 -27.43
CA SER A 174 3.92 -17.01 -26.19
C SER A 174 3.65 -16.00 -25.06
N SER A 175 3.82 -14.71 -25.30
CA SER A 175 3.74 -13.65 -24.29
C SER A 175 3.03 -12.41 -24.80
N LEU A 176 2.20 -11.81 -23.95
CA LEU A 176 1.48 -10.58 -24.27
C LEU A 176 2.41 -9.36 -24.30
N VAL A 177 2.14 -8.47 -25.25
CA VAL A 177 2.87 -7.22 -25.43
C VAL A 177 1.95 -6.05 -25.11
N SER A 178 2.48 -5.04 -24.42
CA SER A 178 1.78 -3.78 -24.19
C SER A 178 1.99 -2.84 -25.37
N VAL A 179 0.92 -2.20 -25.84
CA VAL A 179 0.99 -1.24 -26.94
C VAL A 179 0.87 0.18 -26.41
N ASP A 180 2.02 0.87 -26.31
CA ASP A 180 2.07 2.30 -25.99
C ASP A 180 2.25 3.09 -27.31
N LYS A 181 1.15 3.41 -27.99
CA LYS A 181 1.17 4.18 -29.27
C LYS A 181 1.40 5.69 -29.09
N THR A 182 1.67 6.17 -27.87
CA THR A 182 2.01 7.59 -27.61
C THR A 182 3.36 8.00 -28.20
N SER A 183 4.21 7.05 -28.62
CA SER A 183 5.44 7.29 -29.38
C SER A 183 5.27 7.01 -30.88
N LYS A 184 4.34 7.72 -31.55
CA LYS A 184 4.49 7.95 -33.00
C LYS A 184 5.57 9.01 -33.23
N ILE A 185 6.81 8.63 -32.92
CA ILE A 185 8.11 9.06 -33.46
C ILE A 185 9.10 8.16 -32.67
N ASP A 186 9.84 7.29 -33.38
CA ASP A 186 10.98 6.47 -32.92
C ASP A 186 10.83 5.05 -32.32
N SER A 187 9.64 4.53 -31.98
CA SER A 187 9.59 3.13 -31.45
C SER A 187 9.74 2.02 -32.49
N PHE A 188 9.77 2.33 -33.79
CA PHE A 188 10.11 1.36 -34.84
C PHE A 188 11.61 1.33 -35.17
N LYS A 189 12.44 2.18 -34.54
CA LYS A 189 13.88 2.28 -34.81
C LYS A 189 14.80 1.87 -33.66
N CYS A 190 14.26 1.45 -32.50
CA CYS A 190 15.06 0.88 -31.41
C CYS A 190 14.32 -0.24 -30.70
N GLY A 191 14.74 -1.49 -30.92
CA GLY A 191 14.02 -2.70 -30.51
C GLY A 191 13.95 -2.92 -29.00
N ARG A 192 12.73 -2.85 -28.45
CA ARG A 192 12.20 -3.79 -27.43
C ARG A 192 10.70 -3.57 -27.28
N LEU A 193 9.91 -4.55 -27.71
CA LEU A 193 8.50 -4.64 -27.35
C LEU A 193 8.42 -4.79 -25.82
N VAL A 194 7.72 -3.88 -25.14
CA VAL A 194 7.52 -3.97 -23.69
C VAL A 194 6.45 -5.03 -23.42
N THR A 195 6.79 -6.05 -22.64
CA THR A 195 5.82 -7.08 -22.28
C THR A 195 4.71 -6.50 -21.41
N PHE A 196 3.48 -7.00 -21.58
CA PHE A 196 2.34 -6.61 -20.76
C PHE A 196 2.66 -6.75 -19.26
N ARG A 197 3.29 -7.87 -18.88
CA ARG A 197 3.76 -8.14 -17.52
C ARG A 197 4.70 -7.04 -16.99
N SER A 198 5.66 -6.58 -17.79
CA SER A 198 6.59 -5.52 -17.39
C SER A 198 5.88 -4.18 -17.20
N ARG A 199 4.98 -3.82 -18.13
CA ARG A 199 4.21 -2.57 -18.04
C ARG A 199 3.29 -2.56 -16.83
N MET A 200 2.60 -3.68 -16.58
CA MET A 200 1.75 -3.86 -15.40
C MET A 200 2.55 -3.74 -14.11
N LYS A 201 3.72 -4.41 -14.04
CA LYS A 201 4.62 -4.31 -12.88
C LYS A 201 5.07 -2.86 -12.64
N GLN A 202 5.36 -2.11 -13.69
CA GLN A 202 5.73 -0.70 -13.58
C GLN A 202 4.57 0.15 -13.05
N ALA A 203 3.36 -0.03 -13.60
CA ALA A 203 2.18 0.74 -13.19
C ALA A 203 1.80 0.49 -11.72
N LEU A 204 1.82 -0.77 -11.27
CA LEU A 204 1.52 -1.09 -9.88
C LEU A 204 2.62 -0.59 -8.92
N LYS A 205 3.89 -0.66 -9.33
CA LYS A 205 4.99 -0.08 -8.55
C LYS A 205 4.88 1.43 -8.41
N SER A 206 4.52 2.16 -9.48
CA SER A 206 4.37 3.61 -9.39
C SER A 206 3.25 3.99 -8.42
N VAL A 207 2.13 3.26 -8.44
CA VAL A 207 1.03 3.51 -7.50
C VAL A 207 1.45 3.24 -6.05
N GLN A 208 2.18 2.16 -5.77
CA GLN A 208 2.72 1.90 -4.42
C GLN A 208 3.63 3.03 -3.93
N ILE A 209 4.50 3.53 -4.80
CA ILE A 209 5.43 4.61 -4.47
C ILE A 209 4.67 5.91 -4.20
N GLU A 210 3.70 6.26 -5.05
CA GLU A 210 2.93 7.49 -4.96
C GLU A 210 2.03 7.52 -3.71
N ALA A 211 1.26 6.45 -3.47
CA ALA A 211 0.37 6.36 -2.31
C ALA A 211 1.14 6.48 -0.99
N SER A 212 2.31 5.84 -0.92
CA SER A 212 3.17 5.93 0.26
C SER A 212 3.89 7.27 0.35
N ALA A 213 4.31 7.88 -0.77
CA ALA A 213 4.92 9.21 -0.78
C ALA A 213 3.96 10.30 -0.27
N HIS A 214 2.71 10.31 -0.73
CA HIS A 214 1.70 11.26 -0.27
C HIS A 214 1.43 11.13 1.24
N SER A 215 1.32 9.89 1.74
CA SER A 215 1.13 9.62 3.16
C SER A 215 2.30 10.13 4.01
N ARG A 216 3.55 9.92 3.54
CA ARG A 216 4.76 10.43 4.20
C ARG A 216 4.86 11.95 4.15
N GLU A 217 4.58 12.60 3.02
CA GLU A 217 4.66 14.06 2.92
C GLU A 217 3.62 14.74 3.82
N LYS A 218 2.39 14.19 3.88
CA LYS A 218 1.37 14.70 4.81
C LYS A 218 1.83 14.58 6.26
N PHE A 219 2.46 13.46 6.64
CA PHE A 219 3.03 13.29 7.97
C PHE A 219 4.15 14.30 8.26
N LEU A 220 5.09 14.47 7.34
CA LEU A 220 6.19 15.43 7.50
C LEU A 220 5.70 16.87 7.53
N SER A 221 4.69 17.23 6.74
CA SER A 221 4.05 18.55 6.77
C SER A 221 3.44 18.85 8.14
N ASP A 222 2.70 17.91 8.70
CA ASP A 222 2.11 18.06 10.04
C ASP A 222 3.19 18.12 11.14
N LEU A 223 4.30 17.39 10.95
CA LEU A 223 5.43 17.45 11.87
C LEU A 223 6.15 18.81 11.81
N ARG A 224 6.26 19.43 10.62
CA ARG A 224 6.77 20.80 10.48
C ARG A 224 5.87 21.79 11.24
N LYS A 225 4.55 21.64 11.14
CA LYS A 225 3.59 22.45 11.92
C LYS A 225 3.73 22.24 13.43
N ALA A 226 3.98 20.99 13.87
CA ALA A 226 4.24 20.72 15.28
C ALA A 226 5.41 21.59 15.79
N ARG A 227 6.50 21.65 15.02
CA ARG A 227 7.71 22.42 15.35
C ARG A 227 7.50 23.94 15.39
N GLU A 228 6.44 24.46 14.76
CA GLU A 228 6.07 25.87 14.83
C GLU A 228 5.38 26.24 16.16
N THR A 229 4.95 25.24 16.95
CA THR A 229 4.31 25.45 18.25
C THR A 229 5.35 25.89 19.28
N GLN A 230 5.11 27.04 19.91
CA GLN A 230 6.01 27.62 20.92
C GLN A 230 5.88 26.95 22.29
N ASP A 231 4.68 26.47 22.64
CA ASP A 231 4.47 25.75 23.90
C ASP A 231 4.97 24.31 23.80
N VAL A 232 5.97 23.99 24.63
CA VAL A 232 6.59 22.66 24.74
C VAL A 232 5.58 21.60 25.19
N ALA A 233 4.66 21.94 26.10
CA ALA A 233 3.68 20.98 26.62
C ALA A 233 2.61 20.66 25.57
N GLU A 234 2.13 21.66 24.85
CA GLU A 234 1.20 21.50 23.73
C GLU A 234 1.83 20.72 22.58
N ALA A 235 3.07 21.05 22.21
CA ALA A 235 3.78 20.37 21.14
C ALA A 235 4.00 18.88 21.45
N ASN A 236 4.40 18.54 22.67
CA ASN A 236 4.55 17.13 23.08
C ASN A 236 3.21 16.38 23.03
N ARG A 237 2.11 16.97 23.50
CA ARG A 237 0.77 16.37 23.39
C ARG A 237 0.36 16.12 21.94
N PHE A 238 0.72 17.02 21.02
CA PHE A 238 0.47 16.84 19.60
C PHE A 238 1.34 15.73 18.99
N LEU A 239 2.62 15.67 19.35
CA LEU A 239 3.53 14.60 18.93
C LEU A 239 3.03 13.24 19.42
N ASP A 240 2.55 13.11 20.65
CA ASP A 240 2.02 11.85 21.16
C ASP A 240 0.79 11.36 20.38
N LYS A 241 -0.08 12.28 19.95
CA LYS A 241 -1.18 11.96 19.02
C LYS A 241 -0.65 11.54 17.66
N MET A 242 0.37 12.23 17.14
CA MET A 242 0.99 11.91 15.86
C MET A 242 1.74 10.58 15.86
N ARG A 243 2.25 10.11 17.01
CA ARG A 243 2.97 8.84 17.14
C ARG A 243 2.17 7.66 16.60
N HIS A 244 0.86 7.64 16.83
CA HIS A 244 -0.05 6.59 16.35
C HIS A 244 -0.09 6.49 14.81
N ARG A 245 0.28 7.55 14.09
CA ARG A 245 0.37 7.52 12.62
C ARG A 245 1.61 6.79 12.12
N LEU A 246 2.63 6.60 12.95
CA LEU A 246 3.80 5.77 12.64
C LEU A 246 3.47 4.27 12.65
N ASP A 247 2.33 3.86 13.24
CA ASP A 247 1.82 2.49 13.10
C ASP A 247 1.38 2.20 11.65
N ASN A 248 1.15 3.23 10.85
CA ASN A 248 0.87 3.07 9.43
C ASN A 248 2.16 2.72 8.67
N PRO A 249 2.25 1.53 8.07
CA PRO A 249 3.43 1.10 7.32
C PRO A 249 3.78 2.00 6.13
N ASP A 250 2.80 2.68 5.52
CA ASP A 250 3.03 3.61 4.41
C ASP A 250 3.74 4.89 4.88
N VAL A 251 3.63 5.23 6.17
CA VAL A 251 4.24 6.41 6.80
C VAL A 251 5.59 6.06 7.42
N LEU A 252 5.73 4.86 7.98
CA LEU A 252 6.93 4.43 8.69
C LEU A 252 8.12 4.22 7.74
N SER A 253 9.12 5.07 7.87
CA SER A 253 10.36 5.03 7.09
C SER A 253 11.51 5.57 7.93
N VAL A 254 12.75 5.37 7.47
CA VAL A 254 13.94 5.89 8.17
C VAL A 254 13.88 7.42 8.30
N ASP A 255 13.45 8.13 7.24
CA ASP A 255 13.37 9.59 7.25
C ASP A 255 12.26 10.09 8.18
N THR A 256 11.04 9.53 8.09
CA THR A 256 9.93 9.95 8.96
C THR A 256 10.22 9.68 10.43
N LEU A 257 10.82 8.52 10.78
CA LEU A 257 11.26 8.23 12.14
C LEU A 257 12.37 9.19 12.60
N TYR A 258 13.37 9.44 11.76
CA TYR A 258 14.46 10.36 12.07
C TYR A 258 13.94 11.77 12.36
N GLN A 259 13.08 12.31 11.49
CA GLN A 259 12.46 13.62 11.69
C GLN A 259 11.59 13.65 12.95
N PHE A 260 10.88 12.56 13.25
CA PHE A 260 10.05 12.49 14.46
C PHE A 260 10.91 12.52 15.73
N MET A 261 11.99 11.74 15.79
CA MET A 261 12.96 11.77 16.89
C MET A 261 13.63 13.14 17.05
N LEU A 262 13.94 13.83 15.95
CA LEU A 262 14.44 15.20 16.00
C LEU A 262 13.43 16.15 16.66
N SER A 263 12.13 15.97 16.40
CA SER A 263 11.09 16.80 17.03
C SER A 263 11.03 16.57 18.54
N TYR A 264 11.10 15.32 19.00
CA TYR A 264 11.23 15.04 20.44
C TYR A 264 12.50 15.63 21.04
N ARG A 265 13.62 15.62 20.30
CA ARG A 265 14.88 16.21 20.73
C ARG A 265 14.79 17.73 20.90
N ASP A 266 14.12 18.43 19.98
CA ASP A 266 13.95 19.89 20.05
C ASP A 266 13.16 20.30 21.31
N TYR A 267 12.21 19.46 21.73
CA TYR A 267 11.43 19.62 22.97
C TYR A 267 12.05 18.92 24.19
N GLN A 268 13.26 18.38 24.07
CA GLN A 268 14.00 17.67 25.13
C GLN A 268 13.24 16.50 25.78
N ASN A 269 12.29 15.90 25.06
CA ASN A 269 11.52 14.75 25.53
C ASN A 269 12.27 13.44 25.21
N TYR A 270 13.35 13.19 25.95
CA TYR A 270 14.22 12.03 25.74
C TYR A 270 13.56 10.70 26.10
N ASP A 271 12.67 10.70 27.09
CA ASP A 271 11.91 9.52 27.51
C ASP A 271 11.02 9.00 26.37
N ALA A 272 10.24 9.88 25.74
CA ALA A 272 9.41 9.52 24.59
C ALA A 272 10.26 9.05 23.39
N MET A 273 11.45 9.63 23.20
CA MET A 273 12.37 9.23 22.13
C MET A 273 12.92 7.81 22.32
N ILE A 274 13.26 7.44 23.56
CA ILE A 274 13.70 6.09 23.93
C ILE A 274 12.55 5.10 23.80
N SER A 275 11.39 5.43 24.37
CA SER A 275 10.18 4.60 24.27
C SER A 275 9.82 4.32 22.81
N LEU A 276 9.89 5.31 21.92
CA LEU A 276 9.62 5.12 20.50
C LEU A 276 10.58 4.14 19.84
N TYR A 277 11.88 4.26 20.12
CA TYR A 277 12.87 3.33 19.58
C TYR A 277 12.63 1.92 20.09
N ASP A 278 12.44 1.76 21.40
CA ASP A 278 12.25 0.46 22.03
C ASP A 278 11.00 -0.23 21.49
N ASP A 279 9.89 0.49 21.35
CA ASP A 279 8.65 -0.06 20.77
C ASP A 279 8.86 -0.55 19.34
N LEU A 280 9.53 0.25 18.49
CA LEU A 280 9.82 -0.14 17.11
C LEU A 280 10.83 -1.29 17.01
N SER A 281 11.74 -1.41 17.98
CA SER A 281 12.73 -2.50 18.04
C SER A 281 12.12 -3.85 18.43
N ARG A 282 10.98 -3.84 19.13
CA ARG A 282 10.22 -5.04 19.50
C ARG A 282 9.45 -5.63 18.33
N ILE A 283 9.25 -4.86 17.26
CA ILE A 283 8.56 -5.33 16.05
C ILE A 283 9.49 -6.24 15.26
N GLU A 284 9.04 -7.49 15.04
CA GLU A 284 9.77 -8.45 14.21
C GLU A 284 9.99 -7.90 12.79
N ASN A 285 11.20 -8.07 12.26
CA ASN A 285 11.62 -7.60 10.93
C ASN A 285 11.64 -6.07 10.72
N CYS A 286 11.55 -5.25 11.77
CA CYS A 286 11.71 -3.80 11.65
C CYS A 286 13.21 -3.42 11.53
N SER A 287 13.73 -3.32 10.31
CA SER A 287 15.14 -2.92 10.08
C SER A 287 15.37 -1.41 10.17
N ILE A 288 14.32 -0.60 10.36
CA ILE A 288 14.38 0.87 10.30
C ILE A 288 15.19 1.43 11.48
N VAL A 289 15.03 0.83 12.67
CA VAL A 289 15.78 1.20 13.89
C VAL A 289 17.28 0.90 13.80
N ASN A 290 17.70 0.05 12.86
CA ASN A 290 19.11 -0.29 12.64
C ASN A 290 19.86 0.77 11.82
N ALA A 291 19.14 1.74 11.23
CA ALA A 291 19.76 2.83 10.51
C ALA A 291 20.68 3.62 11.44
N GLN A 292 21.91 3.91 10.97
CA GLN A 292 22.95 4.51 11.78
C GLN A 292 22.52 5.84 12.43
N ALA A 293 21.80 6.69 11.69
CA ALA A 293 21.29 7.96 12.19
C ALA A 293 20.29 7.80 13.36
N ILE A 294 19.43 6.78 13.29
CA ILE A 294 18.46 6.45 14.33
C ILE A 294 19.17 5.96 15.58
N ARG A 295 20.14 5.05 15.43
CA ARG A 295 20.95 4.53 16.54
C ARG A 295 21.74 5.64 17.25
N PHE A 296 22.27 6.61 16.50
CA PHE A 296 22.95 7.76 17.09
C PHE A 296 22.00 8.63 17.92
N LEU A 297 20.79 8.91 17.41
CA LEU A 297 19.78 9.65 18.18
C LEU A 297 19.38 8.88 19.44
N TYR A 298 19.13 7.57 19.34
CA TYR A 298 18.80 6.74 20.49
C TYR A 298 19.91 6.78 21.57
N ALA A 299 21.16 6.56 21.18
CA ALA A 299 22.30 6.65 22.10
C ALA A 299 22.43 8.05 22.74
N PHE A 300 22.12 9.10 21.98
CA PHE A 300 22.10 10.48 22.49
C PHE A 300 21.02 10.68 23.55
N ALA A 301 19.79 10.20 23.34
CA ALA A 301 18.73 10.29 24.36
C ALA A 301 19.09 9.51 25.62
N LEU A 302 19.62 8.28 25.49
CA LEU A 302 20.05 7.48 26.64
C LEU A 302 21.09 8.22 27.49
N ASN A 303 22.10 8.82 26.84
CA ASN A 303 23.12 9.59 27.55
C ASN A 303 22.51 10.79 28.30
N ARG A 304 21.55 11.51 27.69
CA ARG A 304 20.90 12.65 28.35
C ARG A 304 19.99 12.23 29.51
N LEU A 305 19.26 11.12 29.39
CA LEU A 305 18.39 10.62 30.45
C LEU A 305 19.18 10.09 31.65
N LEU A 306 20.31 9.40 31.41
CA LEU A 306 21.18 8.87 32.46
C LEU A 306 21.92 9.97 33.24
N VAL A 307 22.14 11.14 32.64
CA VAL A 307 22.82 12.28 33.28
C VAL A 307 21.86 13.21 34.04
N LEU A 308 20.55 13.08 33.82
CA LEU A 308 19.53 13.95 34.45
C LEU A 308 19.15 13.66 35.92
N PRO A 309 19.53 12.56 36.62
CA PRO A 309 19.22 12.46 38.05
C PRO A 309 20.03 13.42 38.94
N HIS A 310 21.12 14.05 38.45
CA HIS A 310 22.01 14.84 39.31
C HIS A 310 22.45 16.22 38.79
N PHE A 311 21.97 16.68 37.63
CA PHE A 311 22.49 17.93 37.04
C PHE A 311 21.72 19.21 37.36
N PHE A 312 20.64 19.15 38.16
CA PHE A 312 19.97 20.37 38.63
C PHE A 312 20.59 20.96 39.92
N GLU A 313 21.49 20.25 40.60
CA GLU A 313 22.11 20.73 41.86
C GLU A 313 23.55 21.25 41.69
N ILE A 314 24.15 21.12 40.49
CA ILE A 314 25.58 21.46 40.26
C ILE A 314 25.78 22.81 39.54
N ARG A 315 24.71 23.54 39.17
CA ARG A 315 24.84 24.91 38.63
C ARG A 315 24.89 26.02 39.69
N GLN A 316 25.01 25.67 40.98
CA GLN A 316 25.21 26.63 42.06
C GLN A 316 26.59 26.51 42.75
N ILE A 317 27.50 25.64 42.26
CA ILE A 317 28.83 25.42 42.88
C ILE A 317 30.03 25.75 41.97
N CYS A 318 29.85 26.10 40.69
CA CYS A 318 30.93 26.67 39.87
C CYS A 318 30.30 27.77 38.99
N LEU A 319 30.49 29.09 39.21
CA LEU A 319 31.75 29.84 39.29
C LEU A 319 32.76 29.42 38.22
#